data_AF-A0A355KW66-F1
#
_entry.id   AF-A0A355KW66-F1
#
_cell.length_a   1.000
_cell.length_b   1.000
_cell.length_c   1.000
_cell.angle_alpha   90.00
_cell.angle_beta   90.00
_cell.angle_gamma   90.00
#
_symmetry.space_group_name_H-M   'P 1'
#
loop_
_entity.id
_entity.type
_entity.pdbx_description
1 polymer ?
#
loop_
_entity_poly.entity_id
_entity_poly.type
_entity_poly.pdbx_seq_one_letter_code
_entity_poly.pdbx_strand_id
1 'polypeptide(L)'
;MNKKISDSRIFWLDVARCVAIISITLNHAVNRAYHVYEGQSAEFFSIPLGSTLFKTVVYVFSRIGVPLFLMISGALLFNKEINNAEDIKKFYKHNLLSLLITSEIWMFIMYWVIYIMEGHFRTESIFMSILGLLETMFFVNQTTFHSMWYIPMIL
;
A
#
# COMPACT_ATOMS: atom_id res chain seq x y z
N MET A 1 -21.25 13.04 32.34
CA MET A 1 -21.79 14.14 31.50
C MET A 1 -21.39 13.82 30.06
N ASN A 2 -22.26 13.08 29.34
CA ASN A 2 -22.02 12.68 27.95
C ASN A 2 -22.18 13.90 27.05
N LYS A 3 -21.07 14.50 26.63
CA LYS A 3 -21.06 15.56 25.63
C LYS A 3 -21.40 14.89 24.29
N LYS A 4 -22.66 15.00 23.85
CA LYS A 4 -23.03 14.77 22.45
C LYS A 4 -22.07 15.61 21.60
N ILE A 5 -21.20 14.96 20.86
CA ILE A 5 -20.48 15.59 19.74
C ILE A 5 -21.59 16.17 18.87
N SER A 6 -21.64 17.49 18.70
CA SER A 6 -22.61 18.09 17.78
C SER A 6 -22.31 17.55 16.39
N ASP A 7 -23.32 17.02 15.69
CA ASP A 7 -23.29 16.54 14.30
C ASP A 7 -23.04 17.68 13.27
N SER A 8 -22.15 18.63 13.56
CA SER A 8 -21.71 19.63 12.61
C SER A 8 -20.69 18.98 11.68
N ARG A 9 -21.06 18.73 10.43
CA ARG A 9 -20.12 18.26 9.40
C ARG A 9 -18.89 19.18 9.35
N ILE A 10 -17.71 18.58 9.32
CA ILE A 10 -16.44 19.31 9.20
C ILE A 10 -16.05 19.34 7.73
N PHE A 11 -16.29 20.47 7.06
CA PHE A 11 -16.07 20.63 5.62
C PHE A 11 -14.65 20.25 5.16
N TRP A 12 -13.62 20.63 5.92
CA TRP A 12 -12.23 20.29 5.58
C TRP A 12 -11.95 18.78 5.58
N LEU A 13 -12.64 18.00 6.41
CA LEU A 13 -12.54 16.54 6.36
C LEU A 13 -13.18 15.98 5.09
N ASP A 14 -14.26 16.58 4.61
CA ASP A 14 -14.90 16.17 3.35
C ASP A 14 -13.97 16.45 2.16
N VAL A 15 -13.34 17.62 2.13
CA VAL A 15 -12.31 17.97 1.12
C VAL A 15 -11.14 16.98 1.18
N ALA A 16 -10.62 16.70 2.37
CA ALA A 16 -9.51 15.77 2.53
C ALA A 16 -9.88 14.35 2.07
N ARG A 17 -11.10 13.87 2.35
CA ARG A 17 -11.59 12.57 1.82
C ARG A 17 -11.64 12.58 0.29
N CYS A 18 -12.14 13.64 -0.33
CA CYS A 18 -12.14 13.76 -1.79
C CYS A 18 -10.72 13.70 -2.37
N VAL A 19 -9.76 14.42 -1.77
CA VAL A 19 -8.35 14.39 -2.19
C VAL A 19 -7.76 12.98 -2.05
N ALA A 20 -8.02 12.29 -0.95
CA ALA A 20 -7.60 10.89 -0.76
C ALA A 20 -8.13 9.97 -1.87
N ILE A 21 -9.43 10.06 -2.17
CA ILE A 21 -10.06 9.22 -3.20
C ILE A 21 -9.42 9.48 -4.57
N ILE A 22 -9.27 10.76 -4.95
CA ILE A 22 -8.63 11.13 -6.23
C ILE A 22 -7.21 10.57 -6.29
N SER A 23 -6.44 10.75 -5.22
CA SER A 23 -5.07 10.24 -5.13
C SER A 23 -5.00 8.71 -5.29
N ILE A 24 -5.88 7.95 -4.61
CA ILE A 24 -5.96 6.49 -4.73
C ILE A 24 -6.36 6.06 -6.15
N THR A 25 -7.35 6.71 -6.74
CA THR A 25 -7.78 6.41 -8.12
C THR A 25 -6.64 6.67 -9.12
N LEU A 26 -5.90 7.77 -8.94
CA LEU A 26 -4.73 8.08 -9.76
C LEU A 26 -3.63 7.03 -9.64
N ASN A 27 -3.48 6.37 -8.48
CA ASN A 27 -2.52 5.27 -8.32
C ASN A 27 -2.84 4.12 -9.28
N HIS A 28 -4.11 3.77 -9.42
CA HIS A 28 -4.52 2.73 -10.37
C HIS A 28 -4.38 3.19 -11.82
N ALA A 29 -4.69 4.45 -12.11
CA ALA A 29 -4.55 5.01 -13.45
C ALA A 29 -3.08 5.05 -13.91
N VAL A 30 -2.17 5.57 -13.08
CA VAL A 30 -0.74 5.72 -13.43
C VAL A 30 -0.04 4.37 -13.61
N ASN A 31 -0.34 3.40 -12.74
CA ASN A 31 0.22 2.05 -12.83
C ASN A 31 -0.33 1.25 -14.04
N ARG A 32 -1.41 1.70 -14.66
CA ARG A 32 -1.98 1.10 -15.88
C ARG A 32 -1.53 1.83 -17.15
N ALA A 33 -1.32 3.15 -17.05
CA ALA A 33 -0.86 3.98 -18.17
C ALA A 33 0.65 3.90 -18.40
N TYR A 34 1.43 3.60 -17.34
CA TYR A 34 2.89 3.53 -17.39
C TYR A 34 3.41 2.26 -16.72
N HIS A 35 4.56 1.76 -17.17
CA HIS A 35 5.20 0.57 -16.61
C HIS A 35 6.03 0.96 -15.38
N VAL A 36 5.34 1.23 -14.28
CA VAL A 36 5.97 1.81 -13.07
C VAL A 36 6.90 0.84 -12.33
N TYR A 37 6.72 -0.47 -12.49
CA TYR A 37 7.43 -1.50 -11.71
C TYR A 37 8.50 -2.28 -12.48
N GLU A 38 8.61 -2.10 -13.80
CA GLU A 38 9.60 -2.81 -14.64
C GLU A 38 10.54 -1.81 -15.34
N GLY A 39 11.85 -2.00 -15.22
CA GLY A 39 12.84 -1.24 -16.03
C GLY A 39 12.87 0.27 -15.77
N GLN A 40 12.66 0.71 -14.53
CA GLN A 40 12.45 2.11 -14.13
C GLN A 40 13.46 3.11 -14.73
N SER A 41 14.73 2.76 -14.91
CA SER A 41 15.71 3.68 -15.50
C SER A 41 15.63 3.76 -17.03
N ALA A 42 15.35 2.65 -17.72
CA ALA A 42 15.30 2.60 -19.17
C ALA A 42 14.05 3.30 -19.74
N GLU A 43 12.91 3.20 -19.04
CA GLU A 43 11.66 3.86 -19.44
C GLU A 43 11.75 5.40 -19.29
N PHE A 44 12.54 5.90 -18.34
CA PHE A 44 12.73 7.35 -18.13
C PHE A 44 13.41 8.05 -19.32
N PHE A 45 14.24 7.33 -20.07
CA PHE A 45 14.91 7.85 -21.27
C PHE A 45 14.12 7.58 -22.56
N SER A 46 13.10 6.73 -22.53
CA SER A 46 12.33 6.34 -23.71
C SER A 46 11.06 7.17 -23.94
N ILE A 47 10.55 7.85 -22.91
CA ILE A 47 9.34 8.70 -23.01
C ILE A 47 9.67 10.20 -23.01
N PRO A 48 8.83 11.05 -23.65
CA PRO A 48 9.05 12.49 -23.67
C PRO A 48 9.09 13.11 -22.27
N LEU A 49 9.92 14.14 -22.07
CA LEU A 49 10.14 14.82 -20.78
C LEU A 49 8.83 15.23 -20.08
N GLY A 50 7.86 15.76 -20.84
CA GLY A 50 6.55 16.14 -20.29
C GLY A 50 5.78 14.96 -19.72
N SER A 51 5.84 13.79 -20.38
CA SER A 51 5.23 12.55 -19.90
C SER A 51 5.96 12.00 -18.67
N THR A 52 7.28 12.09 -18.64
CA THR A 52 8.09 11.71 -17.46
C THR A 52 7.71 12.54 -16.25
N LEU A 53 7.67 13.87 -16.40
CA LEU A 53 7.30 14.79 -15.32
C LEU A 53 5.88 14.52 -14.83
N PHE A 54 4.92 14.36 -15.75
CA PHE A 54 3.55 14.02 -15.41
C PHE A 54 3.45 12.69 -14.64
N LYS A 55 4.11 11.63 -15.14
CA LYS A 55 4.18 10.32 -14.47
C LYS A 55 4.73 10.47 -13.06
N THR A 56 5.86 11.14 -12.89
CA THR A 56 6.50 11.31 -11.56
C THR A 56 5.60 12.05 -10.59
N VAL A 57 5.00 13.17 -11.01
CA VAL A 57 4.11 13.96 -10.14
C VAL A 57 2.89 13.16 -9.73
N VAL A 58 2.22 12.52 -10.70
CA VAL A 58 1.02 11.71 -10.42
C VAL A 58 1.37 10.51 -9.56
N TYR A 59 2.50 9.85 -9.81
CA TYR A 59 2.97 8.71 -9.02
C TYR A 59 3.26 9.09 -7.57
N VAL A 60 3.96 10.19 -7.32
CA VAL A 60 4.21 10.67 -5.95
C VAL A 60 2.91 11.08 -5.27
N PHE A 61 2.07 11.85 -5.97
CA PHE A 61 0.77 12.28 -5.46
C PHE A 61 -0.17 11.10 -5.17
N SER A 62 -0.07 10.00 -5.90
CA SER A 62 -0.98 8.87 -5.72
C SER A 62 -0.65 8.02 -4.48
N ARG A 63 0.61 8.07 -4.00
CA ARG A 63 1.05 7.33 -2.81
C ARG A 63 0.55 7.93 -1.50
N ILE A 64 0.26 9.24 -1.46
CA ILE A 64 -0.26 9.90 -0.24
C ILE A 64 -1.74 9.57 0.03
N GLY A 65 -2.47 9.05 -0.96
CA GLY A 65 -3.91 8.82 -0.87
C GLY A 65 -4.31 7.79 0.17
N VAL A 66 -3.61 6.64 0.22
CA VAL A 66 -3.92 5.58 1.19
C VAL A 66 -3.62 6.02 2.64
N PRO A 67 -2.45 6.58 2.98
CA PRO A 67 -2.21 7.14 4.31
C PRO A 67 -3.25 8.20 4.72
N LEU A 68 -3.60 9.12 3.81
CA LEU A 68 -4.58 10.17 4.10
C LEU A 68 -5.98 9.57 4.33
N PHE A 69 -6.38 8.60 3.50
CA PHE A 69 -7.65 7.89 3.65
C PHE A 69 -7.73 7.13 4.97
N LEU A 70 -6.67 6.42 5.35
CA LEU A 70 -6.60 5.68 6.61
C LEU A 70 -6.59 6.62 7.82
N MET A 71 -5.86 7.73 7.76
CA MET A 71 -5.82 8.72 8.83
C MET A 71 -7.21 9.31 9.09
N ILE A 72 -7.90 9.73 8.03
CA ILE A 72 -9.24 10.32 8.16
C ILE A 72 -10.25 9.26 8.60
N SER A 73 -10.25 8.08 7.96
CA SER A 73 -11.18 7.00 8.31
C SER A 73 -10.93 6.48 9.72
N GLY A 74 -9.66 6.31 10.11
CA GLY A 74 -9.25 5.92 11.45
C GLY A 74 -9.66 6.94 12.50
N ALA A 75 -9.41 8.23 12.27
CA ALA A 75 -9.82 9.30 13.18
C ALA A 75 -11.35 9.40 13.37
N LEU A 76 -12.14 8.94 12.38
CA LEU A 76 -13.60 8.94 12.43
C LEU A 76 -14.20 7.64 12.99
N LEU A 77 -13.51 6.51 12.80
CA LEU A 77 -13.98 5.18 13.19
C LEU A 77 -13.48 4.75 14.57
N PHE A 78 -12.32 5.26 15.02
CA PHE A 78 -11.74 4.92 16.31
C PHE A 78 -12.20 5.90 17.39
N ASN A 79 -13.37 5.65 17.95
CA ASN A 79 -13.73 6.08 19.32
C ASN A 79 -13.00 5.24 20.39
N LYS A 80 -11.91 4.57 20.02
CA LYS A 80 -11.18 3.66 20.91
C LYS A 80 -10.04 4.42 21.55
N GLU A 81 -10.27 4.83 22.78
CA GLU A 81 -9.25 5.43 23.64
C GLU A 81 -8.24 4.34 24.05
N ILE A 82 -6.95 4.62 23.88
CA ILE A 82 -5.87 3.79 24.40
C ILE A 82 -5.47 4.40 25.74
N ASN A 83 -6.01 3.86 26.82
CA ASN A 83 -5.83 4.45 28.15
C ASN A 83 -4.76 3.70 28.95
N ASN A 84 -4.57 2.40 28.71
CA ASN A 84 -3.68 1.55 29.49
C ASN A 84 -2.71 0.74 28.63
N ALA A 85 -1.62 0.25 29.23
CA ALA A 85 -0.62 -0.61 28.57
C ALA A 85 -1.23 -1.93 28.02
N GLU A 86 -2.33 -2.40 28.60
CA GLU A 86 -3.04 -3.60 28.14
C GLU A 86 -3.75 -3.38 26.80
N ASP A 87 -4.28 -2.16 26.55
CA ASP A 87 -4.90 -1.79 25.28
C ASP A 87 -3.86 -1.74 24.16
N ILE A 88 -2.66 -1.24 24.47
CA ILE A 88 -1.51 -1.24 23.57
C ILE A 88 -1.13 -2.68 23.23
N LYS A 89 -0.98 -3.55 24.24
CA LYS A 89 -0.65 -4.97 24.02
C LYS A 89 -1.70 -5.67 23.16
N LYS A 90 -2.98 -5.37 23.38
CA LYS A 90 -4.09 -5.89 22.58
C LYS A 90 -4.01 -5.42 21.12
N PHE A 91 -3.69 -4.14 20.89
CA PHE A 91 -3.49 -3.61 19.53
C PHE A 91 -2.37 -4.36 18.79
N TYR A 92 -1.18 -4.47 19.40
CA TYR A 92 -0.06 -5.17 18.74
C TYR A 92 -0.38 -6.65 18.48
N LYS A 93 -0.94 -7.35 19.46
CA LYS A 93 -1.17 -8.81 19.35
C LYS A 93 -2.37 -9.18 18.47
N HIS A 94 -3.43 -8.37 18.46
CA HIS A 94 -4.67 -8.74 17.79
C HIS A 94 -4.94 -7.94 16.52
N ASN A 95 -4.54 -6.68 16.45
CA ASN A 95 -4.76 -5.84 15.27
C ASN A 95 -3.55 -5.90 14.34
N LEU A 96 -2.37 -5.47 14.83
CA LEU A 96 -1.17 -5.36 13.99
C LEU A 96 -0.63 -6.74 13.59
N LEU A 97 -0.47 -7.66 14.55
CA LEU A 97 0.03 -9.00 14.27
C LEU A 97 -0.89 -9.80 13.35
N SER A 98 -2.21 -9.67 13.51
CA SER A 98 -3.16 -10.34 12.60
C SER A 98 -3.08 -9.79 11.17
N LEU A 99 -2.88 -8.47 11.03
CA LEU A 99 -2.65 -7.84 9.74
C LEU A 99 -1.34 -8.34 9.11
N LEU A 100 -0.24 -8.34 9.89
CA LEU A 100 1.06 -8.85 9.46
C LEU A 100 0.93 -10.29 8.96
N ILE A 101 0.39 -11.20 9.77
CA ILE A 101 0.24 -12.62 9.39
C ILE A 101 -0.60 -12.77 8.12
N THR A 102 -1.72 -12.04 8.03
CA THR A 102 -2.58 -12.10 6.84
C THR A 102 -1.86 -11.59 5.60
N SER A 103 -1.08 -10.52 5.74
CA SER A 103 -0.28 -9.96 4.65
C SER A 103 0.84 -10.92 4.21
N GLU A 104 1.53 -11.58 5.15
CA GLU A 104 2.56 -12.58 4.86
C GLU A 104 1.99 -13.79 4.10
N ILE A 105 0.85 -14.31 4.55
CA ILE A 105 0.15 -15.41 3.86
C ILE A 105 -0.20 -15.00 2.43
N TRP A 106 -0.70 -13.78 2.23
CA TRP A 106 -1.04 -13.29 0.90
C TRP A 106 0.20 -13.11 0.01
N MET A 107 1.29 -12.53 0.53
CA MET A 107 2.54 -12.38 -0.22
C MET A 107 3.11 -13.73 -0.63
N PHE A 108 3.09 -14.71 0.27
CA PHE A 108 3.51 -16.07 -0.04
C PHE A 108 2.70 -16.66 -1.20
N ILE A 109 1.36 -16.58 -1.14
CA ILE A 109 0.49 -17.10 -2.20
C ILE A 109 0.76 -16.38 -3.53
N MET A 110 0.75 -15.04 -3.51
CA MET A 110 0.89 -14.24 -4.72
C MET A 110 2.26 -14.38 -5.36
N TYR A 111 3.33 -14.51 -4.57
CA TYR A 111 4.66 -14.79 -5.08
C TYR A 111 4.66 -16.07 -5.91
N TRP A 112 4.14 -17.17 -5.37
CA TRP A 112 4.09 -18.44 -6.11
C TRP A 112 3.17 -18.40 -7.33
N VAL A 113 2.03 -17.70 -7.25
CA VAL A 113 1.14 -17.50 -8.41
C VAL A 113 1.88 -16.78 -9.54
N ILE A 114 2.54 -15.65 -9.26
CA ILE A 114 3.31 -14.89 -10.25
C ILE A 114 4.48 -15.74 -10.77
N TYR A 115 5.23 -16.38 -9.87
CA TYR A 115 6.36 -17.26 -10.20
C TYR A 115 5.98 -18.37 -11.18
N ILE A 116 4.79 -18.95 -11.03
CA ILE A 116 4.27 -19.98 -11.94
C ILE A 116 3.77 -19.37 -13.26
N MET A 117 3.00 -18.28 -13.19
CA MET A 117 2.40 -17.64 -14.38
C MET A 117 3.45 -17.08 -15.34
N GLU A 118 4.53 -16.52 -14.82
CA GLU A 118 5.63 -15.95 -15.62
C GLU A 118 6.65 -17.02 -16.07
N GLY A 119 6.52 -18.26 -15.58
CA GLY A 119 7.34 -19.38 -16.04
C GLY A 119 8.74 -19.44 -15.43
N HIS A 120 9.02 -18.68 -14.37
CA HIS A 120 10.34 -18.60 -13.72
C HIS A 120 10.86 -19.95 -13.22
N PHE A 121 9.97 -20.92 -12.94
CA PHE A 121 10.35 -22.29 -12.61
C PHE A 121 11.18 -23.01 -13.69
N ARG A 122 11.20 -22.50 -14.92
CA ARG A 122 11.99 -23.07 -16.04
C ARG A 122 13.39 -22.47 -16.16
N THR A 123 13.59 -21.30 -15.59
CA THR A 123 14.78 -20.46 -15.82
C THR A 123 15.59 -20.23 -14.55
N GLU A 124 14.95 -20.22 -13.38
CA GLU A 124 15.60 -19.94 -12.10
C GLU A 124 15.87 -21.19 -11.28
N SER A 125 16.95 -21.14 -10.49
CA SER A 125 17.27 -22.21 -9.54
C SER A 125 16.39 -22.11 -8.29
N ILE A 126 16.15 -23.26 -7.63
CA ILE A 126 15.40 -23.34 -6.36
C ILE A 126 15.90 -22.34 -5.31
N PHE A 127 17.22 -22.11 -5.26
CA PHE A 127 17.81 -21.15 -4.34
C PHE A 127 17.34 -19.72 -4.62
N MET A 128 17.33 -19.29 -5.89
CA MET A 128 16.85 -17.96 -6.27
C MET A 128 15.36 -17.80 -6.01
N SER A 129 14.57 -18.86 -6.23
CA SER A 129 13.13 -18.83 -5.94
C SER A 129 12.84 -18.62 -4.45
N ILE A 130 13.63 -19.25 -3.57
CA ILE A 130 13.48 -19.09 -2.11
C ILE A 130 13.97 -17.70 -1.68
N LEU A 131 15.09 -17.23 -2.23
CA LEU A 131 15.61 -15.90 -1.92
C LEU A 131 14.61 -14.81 -2.33
N GLY A 132 14.06 -14.87 -3.55
CA GLY A 132 13.05 -13.92 -4.02
C GLY A 132 11.76 -13.95 -3.19
N LEU A 133 11.36 -15.12 -2.68
CA LEU A 133 10.23 -15.24 -1.75
C LEU A 133 10.53 -14.49 -0.45
N LEU A 134 11.71 -14.71 0.15
CA LEU A 134 12.10 -14.04 1.38
C LEU A 134 12.21 -12.53 1.18
N GLU A 135 12.80 -12.08 0.07
CA GLU A 135 12.86 -10.65 -0.27
C GLU A 135 11.46 -10.05 -0.43
N THR A 136 10.51 -10.80 -1.01
CA THR A 136 9.12 -10.36 -1.13
C THR A 136 8.45 -10.25 0.24
N MET A 137 8.61 -11.26 1.11
CA MET A 137 8.03 -11.28 2.46
C MET A 137 8.63 -10.19 3.36
N PHE A 138 9.93 -9.89 3.24
CA PHE A 138 10.58 -8.78 3.95
C PHE A 138 10.35 -7.42 3.30
N PHE A 139 9.45 -7.30 2.30
CA PHE A 139 9.14 -6.06 1.59
C PHE A 139 10.35 -5.42 0.88
N VAL A 140 11.40 -6.20 0.62
CA VAL A 140 12.59 -5.78 -0.13
C VAL A 140 12.29 -5.80 -1.63
N ASN A 141 11.60 -6.84 -2.09
CA ASN A 141 11.19 -6.98 -3.48
C ASN A 141 9.72 -6.56 -3.67
N GLN A 142 9.46 -5.85 -4.76
CA GLN A 142 8.16 -5.27 -5.09
C GLN A 142 7.31 -6.16 -6.01
N THR A 143 7.71 -7.41 -6.26
CA THR A 143 7.01 -8.34 -7.18
C THR A 143 5.50 -8.42 -6.93
N THR A 144 5.05 -8.38 -5.67
CA THR A 144 3.63 -8.48 -5.29
C THR A 144 2.98 -7.12 -4.99
N PHE A 145 3.72 -6.02 -5.09
CA PHE A 145 3.28 -4.69 -4.63
C PHE A 145 2.15 -4.12 -5.48
N HIS A 146 1.91 -4.61 -6.69
CA HIS A 146 0.73 -4.25 -7.48
C HIS A 146 -0.58 -4.34 -6.67
N SER A 147 -0.70 -5.34 -5.78
CA SER A 147 -1.89 -5.54 -4.94
C SER A 147 -1.74 -4.99 -3.51
N MET A 148 -0.52 -4.96 -2.96
CA MET A 148 -0.28 -4.66 -1.54
C MET A 148 0.72 -3.53 -1.27
N TRP A 149 0.97 -2.65 -2.22
CA TRP A 149 1.95 -1.55 -2.09
C TRP A 149 1.82 -0.68 -0.84
N TYR A 150 0.64 -0.64 -0.20
CA TYR A 150 0.36 0.18 0.97
C TYR A 150 0.64 -0.54 2.30
N ILE A 151 0.81 -1.86 2.30
CA ILE A 151 1.02 -2.64 3.53
C ILE A 151 2.29 -2.24 4.28
N PRO A 152 3.46 -2.00 3.63
CA PRO A 152 4.67 -1.54 4.32
C PRO A 152 4.54 -0.18 5.01
N MET A 153 3.52 0.60 4.66
CA MET A 153 3.25 1.89 5.32
C MET A 153 2.42 1.71 6.59
N ILE A 154 1.61 0.65 6.66
CA ILE A 154 0.74 0.35 7.81
C ILE A 154 1.50 -0.43 8.89
N LEU A 155 2.38 -1.34 8.48
CA LEU A 155 3.20 -2.20 9.34
C LEU A 155 4.47 -1.49 9.80
#